data_AF-A0A822BK88-F1
#
_entry.id   AF-A0A822BK88-F1
#
_cell.length_a   1.000
_cell.length_b   1.000
_cell.length_c   1.000
_cell.angle_alpha   90.00
_cell.angle_beta   90.00
_cell.angle_gamma   90.00
#
_symmetry.space_group_name_H-M   'P 1'
#
loop_
_entity.id
_entity.type
_entity.pdbx_description
1 polymer ?
#
loop_
_entity_poly.entity_id
_entity_poly.type
_entity_poly.pdbx_seq_one_letter_code
_entity_poly.pdbx_strand_id
1 'polypeptide(L)'
;MTKWKGPQKSNISKNERKLLNEIKYDPNLIVVPADKGGKIVIMDREEYIKKIEEQLNNKNIYETVNDPTNQIKRKISKLANRLFKKNKITEPQKYQFNSIENLPTIRGQPKIHKKEMPMRMITCTRSTITSYISQFTFKIIQQLRETINNCVTNTNELVSKINKMKLEDDEYLASLDVKDLFTNIPINQAINIAMERIGQSEVFCESTLTESDFRDGATSPSKSLAMHV
;
A
#
# COMPACT_ATOMS: atom_id res chain seq x y z
N MET A 1 16.71 10.25 31.93
CA MET A 1 16.35 9.12 31.03
C MET A 1 16.94 7.84 31.58
N THR A 2 16.10 6.92 32.04
CA THR A 2 16.52 5.59 32.51
C THR A 2 17.03 4.79 31.31
N LYS A 3 18.34 4.51 31.27
CA LYS A 3 18.93 3.63 30.26
C LYS A 3 18.26 2.26 30.35
N TRP A 4 17.60 1.83 29.29
CA TRP A 4 17.07 0.47 29.18
C TRP A 4 18.22 -0.53 29.39
N LYS A 5 18.12 -1.35 30.44
CA LYS A 5 19.02 -2.47 30.67
C LYS A 5 18.40 -3.68 29.98
N GLY A 6 19.01 -4.13 28.89
CA GLY A 6 18.58 -5.34 28.21
C GLY A 6 18.61 -6.57 29.13
N PRO A 7 17.86 -7.62 28.78
CA PRO A 7 17.79 -8.83 29.59
C PRO A 7 19.18 -9.44 29.80
N GLN A 8 19.54 -9.72 31.05
CA GLN A 8 20.86 -10.27 31.43
C GLN A 8 21.05 -11.74 31.04
N LYS A 9 19.97 -12.46 30.74
CA LYS A 9 19.99 -13.86 30.33
C LYS A 9 19.23 -14.03 29.02
N SER A 10 19.79 -14.82 28.11
CA SER A 10 19.13 -15.25 26.89
C SER A 10 17.87 -16.04 27.26
N ASN A 11 16.74 -15.69 26.66
CA ASN A 11 15.48 -16.44 26.76
C ASN A 11 15.45 -17.69 25.85
N ILE A 12 16.51 -17.92 25.08
CA ILE A 12 16.68 -19.10 24.22
C ILE A 12 17.97 -19.85 24.60
N SER A 13 17.89 -21.17 24.56
CA SER A 13 19.00 -22.10 24.74
C SER A 13 19.98 -22.06 23.56
N LYS A 14 21.15 -22.69 23.74
CA LYS A 14 22.15 -22.83 22.66
C LYS A 14 21.60 -23.65 21.49
N ASN A 15 20.82 -24.69 21.77
CA ASN A 15 20.24 -25.56 20.74
C ASN A 15 19.16 -24.84 19.94
N GLU A 16 18.26 -24.10 20.59
CA GLU A 16 17.26 -23.27 19.90
C GLU A 16 17.91 -22.20 19.04
N ARG A 17 18.99 -21.56 19.52
CA ARG A 17 19.74 -20.59 18.72
C ARG A 17 20.39 -21.23 17.50
N LYS A 18 20.93 -22.44 17.65
CA LYS A 18 21.50 -23.21 16.53
C LYS A 18 20.40 -23.54 15.51
N LEU A 19 19.26 -24.05 15.95
CA LEU A 19 18.11 -24.35 15.09
C LEU A 19 17.58 -23.11 14.37
N LEU A 20 17.46 -21.97 15.06
CA LEU A 20 17.03 -20.71 14.43
C LEU A 20 18.01 -20.25 13.35
N ASN A 21 19.31 -20.47 13.55
CA ASN A 21 20.30 -20.19 12.51
C ASN A 21 20.15 -21.18 11.34
N GLU A 22 19.95 -22.47 11.60
CA GLU A 22 19.71 -23.47 10.55
C GLU A 22 18.48 -23.08 9.70
N ILE A 23 17.35 -22.77 10.33
CA ILE A 23 16.14 -22.30 9.63
C ILE A 23 16.38 -21.00 8.86
N LYS A 24 17.13 -20.05 9.43
CA LYS A 24 17.42 -18.75 8.80
C LYS A 24 18.27 -18.90 7.54
N TYR A 25 19.19 -19.85 7.53
CA TYR A 25 20.14 -20.06 6.43
C TYR A 25 19.74 -21.19 5.48
N ASP A 26 18.67 -21.94 5.77
CA ASP A 26 18.13 -22.95 4.86
C ASP A 26 17.49 -22.27 3.63
N PRO A 27 18.03 -22.49 2.41
CA PRO A 27 17.48 -21.91 1.20
C PRO A 27 16.12 -22.51 0.81
N ASN A 28 15.75 -23.68 1.32
CA ASN A 28 14.48 -24.35 0.98
C ASN A 28 13.32 -23.84 1.82
N LEU A 29 13.59 -23.12 2.91
CA LEU A 29 12.56 -22.57 3.79
C LEU A 29 12.33 -21.09 3.54
N ILE A 30 11.11 -20.64 3.83
CA ILE A 30 10.77 -19.23 3.92
C ILE A 30 10.02 -18.94 5.23
N VAL A 31 10.41 -17.84 5.88
CA VAL A 31 9.80 -17.36 7.12
C VAL A 31 9.02 -16.09 6.83
N VAL A 32 7.69 -16.15 6.97
CA VAL A 32 6.78 -15.03 6.69
C VAL A 32 5.77 -14.83 7.82
N PRO A 33 5.28 -13.60 8.02
CA PRO A 33 4.17 -13.39 8.94
C PRO A 33 2.86 -13.98 8.37
N ALA A 34 2.02 -14.51 9.24
CA ALA A 34 0.64 -14.85 8.92
C ALA A 34 -0.22 -13.59 8.73
N ASP A 35 -1.26 -13.67 7.91
CA ASP A 35 -2.19 -12.55 7.66
C ASP A 35 -2.92 -12.08 8.93
N LYS A 36 -3.16 -12.98 9.89
CA LYS A 36 -3.84 -12.68 11.15
C LYS A 36 -3.20 -13.37 12.36
N GLY A 37 -3.33 -12.73 13.52
CA GLY A 37 -2.97 -13.31 14.82
C GLY A 37 -1.50 -13.16 15.22
N GLY A 38 -0.71 -12.36 14.50
CA GLY A 38 0.70 -12.09 14.87
C GLY A 38 1.62 -13.31 14.83
N LYS A 39 1.19 -14.38 14.17
CA LYS A 39 1.94 -15.64 14.07
C LYS A 39 2.99 -15.57 12.96
N ILE A 40 4.04 -16.36 13.12
CA ILE A 40 5.06 -16.59 12.09
C ILE A 40 4.78 -17.96 11.46
N VAL A 41 4.94 -18.04 10.14
CA VAL A 41 4.80 -19.26 9.35
C VAL A 41 6.16 -19.60 8.77
N ILE A 42 6.55 -20.86 8.92
CA ILE A 42 7.68 -21.48 8.25
C ILE A 42 7.08 -22.45 7.25
N MET A 43 7.48 -22.35 5.98
CA MET A 43 6.98 -23.23 4.92
C MET A 43 8.05 -23.46 3.86
N ASP A 44 7.83 -24.46 3.02
CA ASP A 44 8.67 -24.72 1.87
C ASP A 44 8.62 -23.54 0.89
N ARG A 45 9.79 -23.10 0.45
CA ARG A 45 9.95 -21.98 -0.47
C ARG A 45 9.29 -22.27 -1.81
N GLU A 46 9.39 -23.50 -2.29
CA GLU A 46 8.76 -23.92 -3.56
C GLU A 46 7.23 -23.82 -3.47
N GLU A 47 6.62 -24.31 -2.39
CA GLU A 47 5.18 -24.18 -2.15
C GLU A 47 4.76 -22.71 -2.06
N TYR A 48 5.56 -21.88 -1.38
CA TYR A 48 5.31 -20.45 -1.25
C TYR A 48 5.30 -19.75 -2.61
N ILE A 49 6.32 -20.00 -3.44
CA ILE A 49 6.43 -19.42 -4.79
C ILE A 49 5.25 -19.88 -5.65
N LYS A 50 4.96 -21.18 -5.67
CA LYS A 50 3.84 -21.75 -6.41
C LYS A 50 2.50 -21.09 -6.04
N LYS A 51 2.20 -20.95 -4.74
CA LYS A 51 0.97 -20.29 -4.27
C LYS A 51 0.87 -18.82 -4.67
N ILE A 52 2.00 -18.13 -4.77
CA ILE A 52 2.06 -16.76 -5.27
C ILE A 52 1.77 -16.74 -6.77
N GLU A 53 2.46 -17.55 -7.56
CA GLU A 53 2.30 -17.63 -9.02
C GLU A 53 0.87 -18.02 -9.42
N GLU A 54 0.24 -18.95 -8.70
CA GLU A 54 -1.16 -19.32 -8.89
C GLU A 54 -2.11 -18.11 -8.77
N GLN A 55 -1.85 -17.20 -7.82
CA GLN A 55 -2.66 -15.97 -7.68
C GLN A 55 -2.34 -14.93 -8.76
N LEU A 56 -1.07 -14.81 -9.14
CA LEU A 56 -0.61 -13.89 -10.18
C LEU A 56 -1.06 -14.31 -11.58
N ASN A 57 -1.40 -15.58 -11.78
CA ASN A 57 -1.95 -16.08 -13.04
C ASN A 57 -3.39 -15.62 -13.32
N ASN A 58 -4.05 -14.94 -12.38
CA ASN A 58 -5.38 -14.38 -12.63
C ASN A 58 -5.32 -13.21 -13.63
N LYS A 59 -5.58 -13.51 -14.90
CA LYS A 59 -5.56 -12.54 -16.03
C LYS A 59 -6.66 -11.48 -15.98
N ASN A 60 -7.66 -11.64 -15.11
CA ASN A 60 -8.65 -10.58 -14.88
C ASN A 60 -8.08 -9.45 -14.00
N ILE A 61 -7.01 -9.71 -13.26
CA ILE A 61 -6.41 -8.78 -12.29
C ILE A 61 -4.99 -8.37 -12.71
N TYR A 62 -4.20 -9.31 -13.22
CA TYR A 62 -2.77 -9.10 -13.51
C TYR A 62 -2.47 -9.26 -15.00
N GLU A 63 -1.57 -8.43 -15.49
CA GLU A 63 -0.96 -8.58 -16.81
C GLU A 63 0.55 -8.64 -16.68
N THR A 64 1.17 -9.46 -17.52
CA THR A 64 2.62 -9.55 -17.62
C THR A 64 3.12 -8.36 -18.43
N VAL A 65 4.07 -7.61 -17.88
CA VAL A 65 4.71 -6.49 -18.60
C VAL A 65 6.22 -6.68 -18.70
N ASN A 66 6.79 -6.17 -19.78
CA ASN A 66 8.23 -5.94 -19.87
C ASN A 66 8.65 -4.91 -18.83
N ASP A 67 9.93 -4.92 -18.43
CA ASP A 67 10.48 -4.01 -17.42
C ASP A 67 10.03 -2.55 -17.70
N PRO A 68 9.12 -1.99 -16.87
CA PRO A 68 8.56 -0.67 -17.11
C PRO A 68 9.45 0.46 -16.55
N THR A 69 10.60 0.15 -15.93
CA THR A 69 11.44 1.10 -15.20
C THR A 69 11.76 2.35 -16.02
N ASN A 70 12.26 2.16 -17.24
CA ASN A 70 12.61 3.27 -18.13
C ASN A 70 11.40 4.10 -18.56
N GLN A 71 10.25 3.46 -18.78
CA GLN A 71 9.02 4.14 -19.16
C GLN A 71 8.50 5.02 -18.01
N ILE A 72 8.47 4.47 -16.79
CA ILE A 72 8.04 5.18 -15.59
C ILE A 72 9.01 6.34 -15.30
N LYS A 73 10.32 6.10 -15.34
CA LYS A 73 11.35 7.13 -15.12
C LYS A 73 11.17 8.31 -16.08
N ARG A 74 11.00 8.05 -17.38
CA ARG A 74 10.76 9.10 -18.39
C ARG A 74 9.50 9.91 -18.08
N LYS A 75 8.39 9.26 -17.69
CA LYS A 75 7.14 9.94 -17.32
C LYS A 75 7.36 10.85 -16.10
N ILE A 76 8.02 10.34 -15.06
CA ILE A 76 8.30 11.10 -13.83
C ILE A 76 9.25 12.27 -14.12
N SER A 77 10.34 12.06 -14.86
CA SER A 77 11.27 13.12 -15.23
C SER A 77 10.57 14.22 -16.05
N LYS A 78 9.72 13.86 -17.00
CA LYS A 78 8.93 14.82 -17.79
C LYS A 78 8.00 15.64 -16.90
N LEU A 79 7.30 14.99 -15.98
CA LEU A 79 6.41 15.64 -15.02
C LEU A 79 7.18 16.58 -14.08
N ALA A 80 8.26 16.10 -13.45
CA ALA A 80 9.08 16.88 -12.54
C ALA A 80 9.68 18.13 -13.22
N ASN A 81 10.22 17.97 -14.43
CA ASN A 81 10.76 19.10 -15.21
C ASN A 81 9.67 20.13 -15.56
N ARG A 82 8.47 19.69 -15.92
CA ARG A 82 7.34 20.58 -16.22
C ARG A 82 6.92 21.38 -14.98
N LEU A 83 6.75 20.72 -13.84
CA LEU A 83 6.36 21.36 -12.58
C LEU A 83 7.43 22.34 -12.12
N PHE A 84 8.71 21.96 -12.22
CA PHE A 84 9.83 22.82 -11.84
C PHE A 84 9.91 24.08 -12.71
N LYS A 85 9.78 23.96 -14.04
CA LYS A 85 9.75 25.11 -14.95
C LYS A 85 8.62 26.10 -14.66
N LYS A 86 7.51 25.61 -14.10
CA LYS A 86 6.35 26.41 -13.68
C LYS A 86 6.46 26.90 -12.24
N ASN A 87 7.60 26.72 -11.56
CA ASN A 87 7.81 27.04 -10.14
C ASN A 87 6.80 26.38 -9.19
N LYS A 88 6.30 25.18 -9.55
CA LYS A 88 5.33 24.42 -8.74
C LYS A 88 5.95 23.45 -7.75
N ILE A 89 7.22 23.13 -7.95
CA ILE A 89 8.03 22.31 -7.06
C ILE A 89 9.41 22.93 -6.93
N THR A 90 10.09 22.64 -5.82
CA THR A 90 11.46 23.08 -5.57
C THR A 90 12.47 22.20 -6.31
N GLU A 91 13.70 22.69 -6.45
CA GLU A 91 14.79 21.91 -7.05
C GLU A 91 15.08 20.61 -6.27
N PRO A 92 15.13 20.60 -4.92
CA PRO A 92 15.24 19.36 -4.16
C PRO A 92 14.12 18.35 -4.45
N GLN A 93 12.87 18.80 -4.58
CA GLN A 93 11.74 17.92 -4.91
C GLN A 93 11.90 17.30 -6.29
N LYS A 94 12.36 18.07 -7.28
CA LYS A 94 12.64 17.56 -8.63
C LYS A 94 13.67 16.43 -8.60
N TYR A 95 14.77 16.58 -7.85
CA TYR A 95 15.77 15.52 -7.71
C TYR A 95 15.22 14.31 -6.94
N GLN A 96 14.48 14.54 -5.85
CA GLN A 96 13.85 13.45 -5.08
C GLN A 96 12.90 12.62 -5.94
N PHE A 97 12.11 13.22 -6.82
CA PHE A 97 11.20 12.46 -7.69
C PHE A 97 11.94 11.47 -8.61
N ASN A 98 13.24 11.70 -8.88
CA ASN A 98 14.03 10.88 -9.81
C ASN A 98 15.15 10.09 -9.12
N SER A 99 15.16 10.00 -7.78
CA SER A 99 16.28 9.43 -7.02
C SER A 99 16.20 7.92 -6.79
N ILE A 100 15.08 7.28 -7.13
CA ILE A 100 14.84 5.86 -6.90
C ILE A 100 14.38 5.20 -8.19
N GLU A 101 14.93 4.02 -8.50
CA GLU A 101 14.57 3.25 -9.69
C GLU A 101 13.94 1.89 -9.38
N ASN A 102 13.98 1.44 -8.11
CA ASN A 102 13.44 0.15 -7.70
C ASN A 102 11.95 0.03 -8.04
N LEU A 103 11.57 -1.08 -8.67
CA LEU A 103 10.17 -1.43 -8.88
C LEU A 103 9.54 -2.00 -7.59
N PRO A 104 8.22 -1.87 -7.42
CA PRO A 104 7.51 -2.55 -6.35
C PRO A 104 7.68 -4.07 -6.43
N THR A 105 7.88 -4.71 -5.28
CA THR A 105 7.93 -6.17 -5.16
C THR A 105 6.66 -6.70 -4.52
N ILE A 106 6.39 -8.00 -4.66
CA ILE A 106 5.23 -8.65 -4.07
C ILE A 106 5.68 -9.71 -3.07
N ARG A 107 4.93 -9.84 -1.98
CA ARG A 107 5.06 -10.92 -1.01
C ARG A 107 3.69 -11.46 -0.62
N GLY A 108 3.63 -12.74 -0.25
CA GLY A 108 2.43 -13.41 0.25
C GLY A 108 2.45 -13.51 1.77
N GLN A 109 1.28 -13.32 2.39
CA GLN A 109 1.06 -13.68 3.80
C GLN A 109 0.02 -14.81 3.88
N PRO A 110 0.34 -15.98 4.46
CA PRO A 110 -0.59 -17.10 4.52
C PRO A 110 -1.82 -16.77 5.39
N LYS A 111 -3.02 -17.00 4.85
CA LYS A 111 -4.29 -16.90 5.59
C LYS A 111 -4.57 -18.21 6.33
N ILE A 112 -3.78 -18.51 7.37
CA ILE A 112 -3.83 -19.74 8.17
C ILE A 112 -5.18 -20.06 8.83
N HIS A 113 -6.10 -19.08 8.87
CA HIS A 113 -7.45 -19.22 9.42
C HIS A 113 -8.49 -19.64 8.36
N LYS A 114 -8.07 -19.91 7.12
CA LYS A 114 -8.93 -20.34 6.01
C LYS A 114 -8.47 -21.70 5.49
N LYS A 115 -9.44 -22.49 5.00
CA LYS A 115 -9.17 -23.74 4.27
C LYS A 115 -8.25 -23.46 3.07
N GLU A 116 -7.36 -24.39 2.75
CA GLU A 116 -6.31 -24.28 1.72
C GLU A 116 -5.23 -23.21 1.98
N MET A 117 -5.34 -22.44 3.07
CA MET A 117 -4.37 -21.41 3.46
C MET A 117 -3.94 -20.51 2.28
N PRO A 118 -4.89 -19.81 1.61
CA PRO A 118 -4.56 -18.95 0.49
C PRO A 118 -3.65 -17.80 0.91
N MET A 119 -2.83 -17.30 -0.01
CA MET A 119 -1.98 -16.14 0.23
C MET A 119 -2.78 -14.84 0.22
N ARG A 120 -2.37 -13.88 1.04
CA ARG A 120 -2.67 -12.46 0.84
C ARG A 120 -1.49 -11.80 0.15
N MET A 121 -1.69 -11.35 -1.08
CA MET A 121 -0.69 -10.57 -1.80
C MET A 121 -0.55 -9.19 -1.17
N ILE A 122 0.70 -8.81 -0.91
CA ILE A 122 1.08 -7.50 -0.40
C ILE A 122 2.13 -6.93 -1.34
N THR A 123 1.79 -5.84 -2.00
CA THR A 123 2.73 -5.07 -2.81
C THR A 123 3.56 -4.18 -1.89
N CYS A 124 4.88 -4.34 -1.94
CA CYS A 124 5.83 -3.48 -1.25
C CYS A 124 6.17 -2.29 -2.14
N THR A 125 5.62 -1.12 -1.81
CA THR A 125 5.88 0.14 -2.50
C THR A 125 6.84 1.06 -1.72
N ARG A 126 7.57 0.52 -0.75
CA ARG A 126 8.54 1.30 0.04
C ARG A 126 9.81 1.53 -0.77
N SER A 127 10.24 2.78 -0.86
CA SER A 127 11.48 3.17 -1.56
C SER A 127 11.50 2.63 -3.00
N THR A 128 10.39 2.83 -3.71
CA THR A 128 10.20 2.53 -5.12
C THR A 128 10.21 3.79 -5.99
N ILE A 129 10.30 3.60 -7.31
CA ILE A 129 10.35 4.67 -8.32
C ILE A 129 9.21 5.69 -8.21
N THR A 130 8.04 5.31 -7.68
CA THR A 130 6.89 6.21 -7.47
C THR A 130 6.79 6.78 -6.05
N SER A 131 7.64 6.37 -5.11
CA SER A 131 7.47 6.67 -3.68
C SER A 131 7.36 8.17 -3.36
N TYR A 132 8.30 8.98 -3.87
CA TYR A 132 8.31 10.42 -3.56
C TYR A 132 7.15 11.17 -4.20
N ILE A 133 6.81 10.82 -5.44
CA ILE A 133 5.66 11.46 -6.12
C ILE A 133 4.34 11.04 -5.46
N SER A 134 4.18 9.76 -5.06
CA SER A 134 3.03 9.30 -4.30
C SER A 134 2.91 10.01 -2.95
N GLN A 135 4.02 10.22 -2.23
CA GLN A 135 4.02 10.98 -0.98
C GLN A 135 3.64 12.45 -1.19
N PHE A 136 4.15 13.08 -2.24
CA PHE A 136 3.80 14.45 -2.61
C PHE A 136 2.30 14.56 -2.91
N THR A 137 1.76 13.68 -3.75
CA THR A 137 0.33 13.63 -4.06
C THR A 137 -0.51 13.33 -2.82
N PHE A 138 -0.08 12.40 -1.96
CA PHE A 138 -0.81 12.02 -0.76
C PHE A 138 -0.99 13.18 0.22
N LYS A 139 0.02 14.03 0.40
CA LYS A 139 -0.08 15.23 1.27
C LYS A 139 -1.22 16.16 0.86
N ILE A 140 -1.54 16.17 -0.43
CA ILE A 140 -2.58 17.02 -1.01
C ILE A 140 -3.94 16.31 -0.86
N ILE A 141 -4.05 15.06 -1.29
CA ILE A 141 -5.36 14.38 -1.35
C ILE A 141 -5.83 13.82 0.00
N GLN A 142 -4.96 13.68 1.02
CA GLN A 142 -5.33 13.03 2.28
C GLN A 142 -6.47 13.74 3.04
N GLN A 143 -6.57 15.07 2.91
CA GLN A 143 -7.63 15.88 3.56
C GLN A 143 -9.01 15.60 2.94
N LEU A 144 -9.07 15.15 1.68
CA LEU A 144 -10.33 14.89 1.00
C LEU A 144 -11.17 13.80 1.68
N ARG A 145 -10.54 12.92 2.49
CA ARG A 145 -11.28 11.91 3.26
C ARG A 145 -12.23 12.54 4.30
N GLU A 146 -11.88 13.72 4.81
CA GLU A 146 -12.63 14.44 5.85
C GLU A 146 -13.83 15.19 5.25
N THR A 147 -13.84 15.37 3.93
CA THR A 147 -14.94 16.01 3.20
C THR A 147 -16.02 15.00 2.78
N ILE A 148 -15.80 13.71 3.03
CA ILE A 148 -16.78 12.65 2.75
C ILE A 148 -17.78 12.59 3.92
N ASN A 149 -19.04 12.93 3.63
CA ASN A 149 -20.12 12.81 4.60
C ASN A 149 -20.20 11.40 5.19
N ASN A 150 -20.43 11.33 6.51
CA ASN A 150 -20.55 10.08 7.26
C ASN A 150 -19.31 9.18 7.22
N CYS A 151 -18.17 9.69 6.76
CA CYS A 151 -16.88 9.01 6.91
C CYS A 151 -16.38 9.18 8.34
N VAL A 152 -15.94 8.08 8.94
CA VAL A 152 -15.25 8.10 10.24
C VAL A 152 -13.77 7.87 9.98
N THR A 153 -12.95 8.82 10.41
CA THR A 153 -11.54 8.85 9.99
C THR A 153 -10.59 8.23 11.02
N ASN A 154 -11.08 7.97 12.23
CA ASN A 154 -10.29 7.38 13.30
C ASN A 154 -11.15 6.52 14.26
N THR A 155 -10.50 5.58 14.93
CA THR A 155 -11.17 4.61 15.82
C THR A 155 -11.86 5.25 17.02
N ASN A 156 -11.30 6.34 17.56
CA ASN A 156 -11.89 7.00 18.73
C ASN A 156 -13.22 7.67 18.37
N GLU A 157 -13.28 8.31 17.21
CA GLU A 157 -14.51 8.89 16.67
C GLU A 157 -15.58 7.80 16.47
N LEU A 158 -15.21 6.65 15.91
CA LEU A 158 -16.13 5.52 15.74
C LEU A 158 -16.73 5.06 17.07
N VAL A 159 -15.88 4.79 18.06
CA VAL A 159 -16.31 4.35 19.39
C VAL A 159 -17.20 5.41 20.03
N SER A 160 -16.85 6.70 19.89
CA SER A 160 -17.66 7.79 20.45
C SER A 160 -19.05 7.89 19.81
N LYS A 161 -19.16 7.67 18.50
CA LYS A 161 -20.43 7.70 17.76
C LYS A 161 -21.30 6.51 18.13
N ILE A 162 -20.72 5.30 18.17
CA ILE A 162 -21.44 4.08 18.55
C ILE A 162 -21.93 4.17 20.00
N ASN A 163 -21.10 4.62 20.95
CA ASN A 163 -21.50 4.72 22.36
C ASN A 163 -22.62 5.73 22.61
N LYS A 164 -22.79 6.72 21.72
CA LYS A 164 -23.86 7.72 21.80
C LYS A 164 -25.13 7.27 21.07
N MET A 165 -25.05 6.23 20.24
CA MET A 165 -26.17 5.70 19.50
C MET A 165 -27.12 4.97 20.45
N LYS A 166 -28.41 5.28 20.37
CA LYS A 166 -29.48 4.50 20.96
C LYS A 166 -30.24 3.86 19.82
N LEU A 167 -30.51 2.57 19.93
CA LEU A 167 -31.34 1.84 18.99
C LEU A 167 -32.71 1.67 19.62
N GLU A 168 -33.75 1.95 18.86
CA GLU A 168 -35.13 1.61 19.22
C GLU A 168 -35.39 0.11 19.00
N ASP A 169 -36.49 -0.43 19.54
CA ASP A 169 -36.80 -1.86 19.51
C ASP A 169 -36.97 -2.43 18.07
N ASP A 170 -37.25 -1.57 17.08
CA ASP A 170 -37.39 -1.91 15.67
C ASP A 170 -36.14 -1.59 14.82
N GLU A 171 -35.05 -1.12 15.45
CA GLU A 171 -33.79 -0.79 14.78
C GLU A 171 -32.73 -1.88 14.95
N TYR A 172 -31.94 -2.10 13.89
CA TYR A 172 -30.90 -3.12 13.85
C TYR A 172 -29.57 -2.54 13.39
N LEU A 173 -28.49 -2.96 14.05
CA LEU A 173 -27.13 -2.66 13.60
C LEU A 173 -26.64 -3.74 12.63
N ALA A 174 -26.28 -3.34 11.42
CA ALA A 174 -25.68 -4.22 10.42
C ALA A 174 -24.19 -3.87 10.22
N SER A 175 -23.35 -4.90 10.10
CA SER A 175 -21.95 -4.77 9.71
C SER A 175 -21.74 -5.37 8.32
N LEU A 176 -21.14 -4.58 7.43
CA LEU A 176 -20.89 -4.94 6.04
C LEU A 176 -19.38 -4.83 5.75
N ASP A 177 -18.83 -5.84 5.08
CA ASP A 177 -17.41 -5.86 4.66
C ASP A 177 -17.33 -5.89 3.13
N VAL A 178 -16.48 -5.02 2.56
CA VAL A 178 -16.25 -4.98 1.12
C VAL A 178 -15.21 -6.02 0.74
N LYS A 179 -15.61 -7.01 -0.05
CA LYS A 179 -14.71 -8.04 -0.54
C LYS A 179 -13.71 -7.46 -1.55
N ASP A 180 -12.43 -7.76 -1.35
CA ASP A 180 -11.34 -7.47 -2.29
C ASP A 180 -11.32 -6.02 -2.79
N LEU A 181 -11.48 -5.05 -1.87
CA LEU A 181 -11.59 -3.62 -2.18
C LEU A 181 -10.55 -3.15 -3.20
N PHE A 182 -9.26 -3.39 -2.95
CA PHE A 182 -8.16 -2.85 -3.76
C PHE A 182 -8.21 -3.27 -5.24
N THR A 183 -8.66 -4.49 -5.55
CA THR A 183 -8.76 -4.99 -6.93
C THR A 183 -10.05 -4.56 -7.62
N ASN A 184 -11.03 -4.05 -6.87
CA ASN A 184 -12.34 -3.66 -7.37
C ASN A 184 -12.58 -2.14 -7.35
N ILE A 185 -11.56 -1.32 -7.04
CA ILE A 185 -11.68 0.15 -7.13
C ILE A 185 -11.82 0.55 -8.61
N PRO A 186 -12.91 1.22 -9.02
CA PRO A 186 -13.04 1.77 -10.37
C PRO A 186 -12.10 2.98 -10.51
N ILE A 187 -10.85 2.74 -10.91
CA ILE A 187 -9.76 3.73 -10.82
C ILE A 187 -10.11 5.07 -11.47
N ASN A 188 -10.70 5.05 -12.67
CA ASN A 188 -11.08 6.29 -13.37
C ASN A 188 -12.17 7.08 -12.62
N GLN A 189 -13.15 6.39 -12.04
CA GLN A 189 -14.19 7.04 -11.23
C GLN A 189 -13.59 7.59 -9.94
N ALA A 190 -12.69 6.85 -9.28
CA ALA A 190 -12.00 7.30 -8.08
C ALA A 190 -11.15 8.56 -8.35
N ILE A 191 -10.45 8.60 -9.48
CA ILE A 191 -9.70 9.80 -9.92
C ILE A 191 -10.66 10.97 -10.14
N ASN A 192 -11.78 10.77 -10.86
CA ASN A 192 -12.75 11.84 -11.12
C ASN A 192 -13.32 12.40 -9.82
N ILE A 193 -13.74 11.54 -8.88
CA ILE A 193 -14.26 11.92 -7.57
C ILE A 193 -13.24 12.72 -6.77
N ALA A 194 -11.96 12.32 -6.81
CA ALA A 194 -10.88 13.04 -6.14
C ALA A 194 -10.63 14.40 -6.80
N MET A 195 -10.67 14.48 -8.14
CA MET A 195 -10.50 15.73 -8.87
C MET A 195 -11.66 16.71 -8.64
N GLU A 196 -12.90 16.24 -8.58
CA GLU A 196 -14.08 17.06 -8.25
C GLU A 196 -13.99 17.66 -6.84
N ARG A 197 -13.30 16.99 -5.92
CA ARG A 197 -13.15 17.41 -4.53
C ARG A 197 -11.84 18.12 -4.24
N ILE A 198 -10.89 18.16 -5.18
CA ILE A 198 -9.52 18.60 -4.89
C ILE A 198 -9.45 20.03 -4.33
N GLY A 199 -10.36 20.91 -4.76
CA GLY A 199 -10.51 22.28 -4.24
C GLY A 199 -10.99 22.38 -2.79
N GLN A 200 -11.36 21.26 -2.16
CA GLN A 200 -11.70 21.20 -0.73
C GLN A 200 -10.49 20.84 0.14
N SER A 201 -9.33 20.54 -0.47
CA SER A 201 -8.08 20.41 0.27
C SER A 201 -7.47 21.79 0.48
N GLU A 202 -7.29 22.17 1.74
CA GLU A 202 -6.56 23.38 2.13
C GLU A 202 -5.12 23.36 1.58
N VAL A 203 -4.43 22.21 1.69
CA VAL A 203 -3.08 22.03 1.15
C VAL A 203 -3.03 22.25 -0.36
N PHE A 204 -4.06 21.81 -1.10
CA PHE A 204 -4.17 22.11 -2.52
C PHE A 204 -4.36 23.61 -2.77
N CYS A 205 -5.31 24.24 -2.06
CA CYS A 205 -5.65 25.64 -2.21
C CYS A 205 -4.50 26.60 -1.86
N GLU A 206 -3.66 26.24 -0.89
CA GLU A 206 -2.46 27.00 -0.51
C GLU A 206 -1.27 26.75 -1.44
N SER A 207 -1.35 25.73 -2.30
CA SER A 207 -0.27 25.39 -3.23
C SER A 207 -0.35 26.19 -4.53
N THR A 208 0.74 26.14 -5.31
CA THR A 208 0.79 26.68 -6.68
C THR A 208 0.29 25.68 -7.74
N LEU A 209 -0.26 24.54 -7.31
CA LEU A 209 -0.75 23.50 -8.20
C LEU A 209 -2.12 23.86 -8.76
N THR A 210 -2.41 23.32 -9.95
CA THR A 210 -3.69 23.47 -10.63
C THR A 210 -4.26 22.10 -10.95
N GLU A 211 -5.57 21.98 -11.17
CA GLU A 211 -6.19 20.69 -11.53
C GLU A 211 -5.54 20.02 -12.75
N SER A 212 -5.12 20.81 -13.72
CA SER A 212 -4.42 20.34 -14.92
C SER A 212 -3.09 19.63 -14.60
N ASP A 213 -2.43 19.94 -13.48
CA ASP A 213 -1.20 19.26 -13.09
C ASP A 213 -1.44 17.79 -12.72
N PHE A 214 -2.65 17.46 -12.25
CA PHE A 214 -3.07 16.12 -11.88
C PHE A 214 -3.64 15.34 -13.07
N ARG A 215 -4.38 16.02 -13.96
CA ARG A 215 -5.02 15.38 -15.14
C ARG A 215 -4.00 14.89 -16.18
N ASP A 216 -2.88 15.59 -16.37
CA ASP A 216 -1.82 15.18 -17.31
C ASP A 216 -1.11 13.86 -16.91
N GLY A 217 -1.20 13.46 -15.63
CA GLY A 217 -0.66 12.19 -15.13
C GLY A 217 -1.64 11.01 -15.25
N ALA A 218 -2.94 11.29 -15.36
CA ALA A 218 -4.03 10.32 -15.43
C ALA A 218 -4.27 9.85 -16.87
N THR A 219 -3.23 9.33 -17.53
CA THR A 219 -3.47 8.49 -18.73
C THR A 219 -3.97 7.13 -18.26
N SER A 220 -5.04 6.64 -18.89
CA SER A 220 -5.82 5.46 -18.53
C SER A 220 -4.97 4.36 -17.87
N PRO A 221 -5.15 4.08 -16.57
CA PRO A 221 -4.60 2.87 -16.00
C PRO A 221 -5.20 1.69 -16.76
N SER A 222 -4.36 0.74 -17.20
CA SER A 222 -4.87 -0.55 -17.61
C SER A 222 -5.69 -1.12 -16.45
N LYS A 223 -6.75 -1.88 -16.75
CA LYS A 223 -7.59 -2.53 -15.73
C LYS A 223 -6.81 -3.54 -14.87
N SER A 224 -5.52 -3.69 -15.12
CA SER A 224 -4.63 -4.70 -14.59
C SER A 224 -3.51 -4.06 -13.76
N LEU A 225 -3.22 -4.69 -12.63
CA LEU A 225 -1.98 -4.46 -11.91
C LEU A 225 -0.84 -5.00 -12.79
N ALA A 226 -0.08 -4.09 -13.40
CA ALA A 226 1.10 -4.43 -14.19
C ALA A 226 2.22 -4.96 -13.29
N MET A 227 2.78 -6.11 -13.65
CA MET A 227 3.89 -6.71 -12.93
C MET A 227 5.02 -7.12 -13.88
N HIS A 228 6.24 -6.83 -13.42
CA HIS A 228 7.44 -7.48 -13.90
C HIS A 228 7.68 -8.73 -13.04
N VAL A 229 7.83 -9.89 -13.68
CA VAL A 229 8.22 -11.16 -13.05
C VAL A 229 9.71 -11.32 -13.19
#